data_AF-A5UQ89-F1
#
_entry.id   AF-A5UQ89-F1
#
_cell.length_a   1.000
_cell.length_b   1.000
_cell.length_c   1.000
_cell.angle_alpha   90.00
_cell.angle_beta   90.00
_cell.angle_gamma   90.00
#
_symmetry.space_group_name_H-M   'P 1'
#
loop_
_entity.id
_entity.type
_entity.pdbx_description
1 polymer ?
#
loop_
_entity_poly.entity_id
_entity_poly.type
_entity_poly.pdbx_seq_one_letter_code
_entity_poly.pdbx_strand_id
1 'polypeptide(L)'
;MMTLIERASALARDLRDAQVDHNEAQKALAYLRINRDGQAYFAYLQAIVQNGRVVIRSNQTIGYYRDLLELSRRHLRNLPPEDMTATLAWAIRLLRYYEKVPEAERQGLDIPLAVAPSAPQGDAARTSAGSVRSPEQSAASGESSEARHDPARAPTDSTASPGQPATSRASSIHQKIPQKGDVFRGKVLEVGEKAVVIQVEDFDAEQVVGVMRAETIAGNDTSRYQEGNDARVEVIDVRKKGARTILELKPAPRKK
;
A
#
# COMPACT_ATOMS: atom_id res chain seq x y z
N MET A 1 35.39 -8.31 3.83
CA MET A 1 34.06 -7.77 4.20
C MET A 1 33.25 -7.65 2.93
N MET A 2 32.01 -8.12 2.93
CA MET A 2 31.11 -7.99 1.79
C MET A 2 30.58 -6.55 1.72
N THR A 3 30.73 -5.91 0.57
CA THR A 3 30.28 -4.54 0.31
C THR A 3 28.76 -4.42 0.35
N LEU A 4 28.22 -3.20 0.47
CA LEU A 4 26.77 -2.97 0.48
C LEU A 4 26.10 -3.44 -0.81
N ILE A 5 26.76 -3.26 -1.96
CA ILE A 5 26.21 -3.66 -3.27
C ILE A 5 26.21 -5.19 -3.45
N GLU A 6 27.24 -5.89 -2.96
CA GLU A 6 27.27 -7.35 -2.96
C GLU A 6 26.19 -7.92 -2.06
N ARG A 7 26.00 -7.34 -0.85
CA ARG A 7 24.89 -7.71 0.05
C ARG A 7 23.53 -7.45 -0.58
N ALA A 8 23.34 -6.30 -1.22
CA ALA A 8 22.08 -5.98 -1.89
C ALA A 8 21.79 -6.98 -3.02
N SER A 9 22.81 -7.36 -3.78
CA SER A 9 22.71 -8.35 -4.86
C SER A 9 22.37 -9.73 -4.32
N ALA A 10 23.01 -10.17 -3.24
CA ALA A 10 22.72 -11.44 -2.58
C ALA A 10 21.31 -11.47 -1.99
N LEU A 11 20.92 -10.42 -1.26
CA LEU A 11 19.56 -10.26 -0.74
C LEU A 11 18.51 -10.29 -1.86
N ALA A 12 18.76 -9.63 -2.99
CA ALA A 12 17.83 -9.64 -4.12
C ALA A 12 17.63 -11.03 -4.74
N ARG A 13 18.68 -11.85 -4.80
CA ARG A 13 18.58 -13.25 -5.28
C ARG A 13 17.77 -14.09 -4.30
N ASP A 14 18.10 -14.03 -3.02
CA ASP A 14 17.37 -14.77 -1.99
C ASP A 14 15.89 -14.38 -1.94
N LEU A 15 15.56 -13.08 -2.08
CA LEU A 15 14.18 -12.60 -2.13
C LEU A 15 13.43 -13.12 -3.37
N ARG A 16 14.12 -13.20 -4.52
CA ARG A 16 13.56 -13.74 -5.76
C ARG A 16 13.28 -15.23 -5.61
N ASP A 17 14.22 -15.98 -5.05
CA ASP A 17 14.11 -17.44 -4.88
C ASP A 17 13.00 -17.79 -3.89
N ALA A 18 12.81 -16.97 -2.85
CA ALA A 18 11.67 -17.04 -1.93
C ALA A 18 10.36 -16.48 -2.51
N GLN A 19 10.37 -15.99 -3.76
CA GLN A 19 9.23 -15.38 -4.45
C GLN A 19 8.55 -14.25 -3.65
N VAL A 20 9.34 -13.45 -2.92
CA VAL A 20 8.80 -12.33 -2.13
C VAL A 20 8.24 -11.25 -3.06
N ASP A 21 6.99 -10.82 -2.81
CA ASP A 21 6.36 -9.74 -3.56
C ASP A 21 7.10 -8.40 -3.32
N HIS A 22 7.55 -7.76 -4.40
CA HIS A 22 8.28 -6.49 -4.32
C HIS A 22 7.48 -5.35 -3.67
N ASN A 23 6.15 -5.35 -3.74
CA ASN A 23 5.31 -4.33 -3.11
C ASN A 23 5.30 -4.49 -1.58
N GLU A 24 5.32 -5.72 -1.07
CA GLU A 24 5.43 -5.97 0.38
C GLU A 24 6.82 -5.58 0.89
N ALA A 25 7.88 -5.91 0.13
CA ALA A 25 9.23 -5.45 0.44
C ALA A 25 9.34 -3.91 0.43
N GLN A 26 8.63 -3.21 -0.47
CA GLN A 26 8.57 -1.75 -0.49
C GLN A 26 7.90 -1.15 0.75
N LYS A 27 6.83 -1.76 1.28
CA LYS A 27 6.21 -1.32 2.53
C LYS A 27 7.18 -1.45 3.71
N ALA A 28 7.91 -2.55 3.78
CA ALA A 28 8.94 -2.75 4.80
C ALA A 28 10.09 -1.73 4.69
N LEU A 29 10.54 -1.42 3.47
CA LEU A 29 11.53 -0.35 3.24
C LEU A 29 10.99 1.02 3.67
N ALA A 30 9.72 1.32 3.40
CA ALA A 30 9.10 2.57 3.82
C ALA A 30 9.12 2.71 5.35
N TYR A 31 8.80 1.63 6.07
CA TYR A 31 8.89 1.61 7.53
C TYR A 31 10.31 1.88 8.03
N LEU A 32 11.33 1.21 7.46
CA LEU A 32 12.74 1.42 7.83
C LEU A 32 13.18 2.87 7.61
N ARG A 33 12.76 3.50 6.50
CA ARG A 33 13.11 4.89 6.16
C ARG A 33 12.52 5.92 7.13
N ILE A 34 11.29 5.69 7.57
CA ILE A 34 10.58 6.60 8.48
C ILE A 34 11.19 6.52 9.88
N ASN A 35 11.45 5.30 10.37
CA ASN A 35 11.91 5.10 11.75
C ASN A 35 13.43 5.23 11.89
N ARG A 36 14.20 5.01 10.82
CA ARG A 36 15.68 5.04 10.80
C ARG A 36 16.32 4.21 11.91
N ASP A 37 15.69 3.09 12.25
CA ASP A 37 16.12 2.18 13.30
C ASP A 37 15.98 0.72 12.82
N GLY A 38 17.12 0.01 12.81
CA GLY A 38 17.18 -1.40 12.43
C GLY A 38 16.46 -2.33 13.40
N GLN A 39 16.50 -2.06 14.71
CA GLN A 39 15.79 -2.87 15.71
C GLN A 39 14.29 -2.69 15.58
N ALA A 40 13.82 -1.45 15.44
CA ALA A 40 12.40 -1.16 15.18
C ALA A 40 11.92 -1.84 13.89
N TYR A 41 12.73 -1.84 12.83
CA TYR A 41 12.43 -2.54 11.59
C TYR A 41 12.25 -4.05 11.78
N PHE A 42 13.17 -4.72 12.50
CA PHE A 42 13.03 -6.15 12.76
C PHE A 42 11.84 -6.46 13.68
N ALA A 43 11.57 -5.61 14.67
CA ALA A 43 10.41 -5.73 15.55
C ALA A 43 9.10 -5.59 14.77
N TYR A 44 9.03 -4.64 13.82
CA TYR A 44 7.90 -4.45 12.93
C TYR A 44 7.60 -5.69 12.08
N LEU A 45 8.62 -6.23 11.40
CA LEU A 45 8.46 -7.45 10.61
C LEU A 45 8.02 -8.63 11.48
N GLN A 46 8.61 -8.77 12.67
CA GLN A 46 8.22 -9.82 13.62
C GLN A 46 6.78 -9.66 14.11
N ALA A 47 6.33 -8.45 14.39
CA ALA A 47 4.96 -8.17 14.80
C ALA A 47 3.95 -8.55 13.72
N ILE A 48 4.27 -8.30 12.44
CA ILE A 48 3.45 -8.75 11.31
C ILE A 48 3.40 -10.27 11.23
N VAL A 49 4.54 -10.95 11.36
CA VAL A 49 4.59 -12.42 11.30
C VAL A 49 3.79 -13.07 12.44
N GLN A 50 3.83 -12.48 13.64
CA GLN A 50 3.15 -13.02 14.83
C GLN A 50 1.66 -12.68 14.88
N ASN A 51 1.29 -11.42 14.62
CA ASN A 51 -0.06 -10.90 14.86
C ASN A 51 -0.80 -10.51 13.57
N GLY A 52 -0.11 -10.51 12.43
CA GLY A 52 -0.66 -10.02 11.15
C GLY A 52 -1.82 -10.85 10.61
N ARG A 53 -2.08 -12.06 11.11
CA ARG A 53 -3.27 -12.87 10.74
C ARG A 53 -4.59 -12.15 10.99
N VAL A 54 -4.62 -11.22 11.95
CA VAL A 54 -5.83 -10.44 12.28
C VAL A 54 -6.08 -9.33 11.26
N VAL A 55 -5.03 -8.85 10.57
CA VAL A 55 -5.07 -7.67 9.69
C VAL A 55 -4.85 -8.03 8.22
N ILE A 56 -4.27 -9.19 7.94
CA ILE A 56 -3.84 -9.61 6.61
C ILE A 56 -4.78 -10.70 6.08
N ARG A 57 -5.50 -10.36 5.02
CA ARG A 57 -6.49 -11.21 4.34
C ARG A 57 -5.95 -12.48 3.66
N SER A 58 -4.64 -12.60 3.45
CA SER A 58 -4.02 -13.73 2.77
C SER A 58 -2.85 -14.31 3.56
N ASN A 59 -2.86 -15.63 3.74
CA ASN A 59 -1.73 -16.37 4.32
C ASN A 59 -0.44 -16.19 3.50
N GLN A 60 -0.55 -15.91 2.20
CA GLN A 60 0.60 -15.69 1.33
C GLN A 60 1.37 -14.43 1.72
N THR A 61 0.66 -13.34 2.03
CA THR A 61 1.29 -12.09 2.45
C THR A 61 2.08 -12.28 3.75
N ILE A 62 1.57 -13.08 4.69
CA ILE A 62 2.31 -13.42 5.92
C ILE A 62 3.58 -14.20 5.60
N GLY A 63 3.52 -15.11 4.62
CA GLY A 63 4.69 -15.82 4.09
C GLY A 63 5.77 -14.85 3.63
N TYR A 64 5.41 -13.85 2.80
CA TYR A 64 6.35 -12.83 2.35
C TYR A 64 7.03 -12.08 3.50
N TYR A 65 6.30 -11.69 4.54
CA TYR A 65 6.90 -11.03 5.70
C TYR A 65 7.79 -11.96 6.53
N ARG A 66 7.50 -13.26 6.57
CA ARG A 66 8.34 -14.26 7.23
C ARG A 66 9.68 -14.39 6.52
N ASP A 67 9.65 -14.55 5.20
CA ASP A 67 10.86 -14.69 4.39
C ASP A 67 11.66 -13.39 4.39
N LEU A 68 10.97 -12.24 4.31
CA LEU A 68 11.61 -10.93 4.43
C LEU A 68 12.29 -10.73 5.79
N LEU A 69 11.68 -11.16 6.89
CA LEU A 69 12.29 -11.11 8.22
C LEU A 69 13.56 -11.97 8.29
N GLU A 70 13.50 -13.20 7.81
CA GLU A 70 14.62 -14.14 7.82
C GLU A 70 15.80 -13.60 6.99
N LEU A 71 15.52 -13.22 5.74
CA LEU A 71 16.53 -12.77 4.80
C LEU A 71 17.12 -11.41 5.21
N SER A 72 16.30 -10.48 5.70
CA SER A 72 16.81 -9.23 6.26
C SER A 72 17.69 -9.45 7.48
N ARG A 73 17.38 -10.41 8.38
CA ARG A 73 18.25 -10.76 9.51
C ARG A 73 19.57 -11.37 9.05
N ARG A 74 19.58 -12.10 7.95
CA ARG A 74 20.80 -12.67 7.37
C ARG A 74 21.71 -11.61 6.75
N HIS A 75 21.13 -10.70 5.95
CA HIS A 75 21.90 -9.78 5.12
C HIS A 75 22.14 -8.40 5.75
N LEU A 76 21.19 -7.91 6.54
CA LEU A 76 21.18 -6.54 7.07
C LEU A 76 21.58 -6.45 8.54
N ARG A 77 21.66 -7.58 9.26
CA ARG A 77 22.11 -7.58 10.67
C ARG A 77 23.52 -6.99 10.78
N ASN A 78 23.72 -6.18 11.81
CA ASN A 78 24.96 -5.46 12.11
C ASN A 78 25.33 -4.35 11.11
N LEU A 79 24.40 -3.95 10.22
CA LEU A 79 24.54 -2.72 9.46
C LEU A 79 23.90 -1.56 10.22
N PRO A 80 24.44 -0.34 10.11
CA PRO A 80 23.75 0.84 10.61
C PRO A 80 22.49 1.11 9.77
N PRO A 81 21.47 1.83 10.31
CA PRO A 81 20.18 2.00 9.64
C PRO A 81 20.24 2.60 8.23
N GLU A 82 21.17 3.51 7.98
CA GLU A 82 21.43 4.09 6.66
C GLU A 82 21.89 3.04 5.63
N ASP A 83 22.80 2.17 6.04
CA ASP A 83 23.32 1.09 5.20
C ASP A 83 22.28 -0.01 5.00
N MET A 84 21.49 -0.33 6.03
CA MET A 84 20.31 -1.21 5.89
C MET A 84 19.34 -0.65 4.85
N THR A 85 19.05 0.65 4.91
CA THR A 85 18.15 1.34 3.98
C THR A 85 18.68 1.30 2.55
N ALA A 86 19.96 1.63 2.36
CA ALA A 86 20.60 1.62 1.05
C ALA A 86 20.63 0.20 0.46
N THR A 87 21.04 -0.79 1.27
CA THR A 87 21.13 -2.19 0.87
C THR A 87 19.76 -2.75 0.48
N LEU A 88 18.74 -2.54 1.31
CA LEU A 88 17.37 -3.01 1.04
C LEU A 88 16.76 -2.29 -0.18
N ALA A 89 16.99 -0.98 -0.35
CA ALA A 89 16.50 -0.24 -1.50
C ALA A 89 17.10 -0.74 -2.81
N TRP A 90 18.41 -1.02 -2.84
CA TRP A 90 19.06 -1.62 -4.00
C TRP A 90 18.57 -3.05 -4.25
N ALA A 91 18.42 -3.87 -3.21
CA ALA A 91 17.92 -5.23 -3.33
C ALA A 91 16.51 -5.26 -3.96
N ILE A 92 15.61 -4.39 -3.51
CA ILE A 92 14.24 -4.29 -4.07
C ILE A 92 14.26 -3.82 -5.53
N ARG A 93 15.17 -2.90 -5.89
CA ARG A 93 15.33 -2.46 -7.28
C ARG A 93 15.79 -3.62 -8.17
N LEU A 94 16.72 -4.43 -7.70
CA LEU A 94 17.22 -5.62 -8.40
C LEU A 94 16.15 -6.72 -8.48
N LEU A 95 15.38 -6.95 -7.43
CA LEU A 95 14.27 -7.90 -7.42
C LEU A 95 13.26 -7.58 -8.53
N ARG A 96 12.85 -6.31 -8.65
CA ARG A 96 11.96 -5.84 -9.73
C ARG A 96 12.58 -5.99 -11.13
N TYR A 97 13.90 -5.87 -11.23
CA TYR A 97 14.61 -6.11 -12.48
C TYR A 97 14.59 -7.60 -12.84
N TYR A 98 14.84 -8.49 -11.88
CA TYR A 98 14.81 -9.95 -12.07
C TYR A 98 13.43 -10.48 -12.45
N GLU A 99 12.35 -9.86 -11.96
CA GLU A 99 10.98 -10.20 -12.37
C GLU A 99 10.68 -9.82 -13.83
N LYS A 100 11.29 -8.73 -14.33
CA LYS A 100 11.01 -8.19 -15.66
C LYS A 100 11.90 -8.74 -16.76
N VAL A 101 13.13 -9.11 -16.41
CA VAL A 101 14.15 -9.54 -17.37
C VAL A 101 14.37 -11.04 -17.22
N PRO A 102 14.10 -11.85 -18.26
CA PRO A 102 14.39 -13.28 -18.25
C PRO A 102 15.86 -13.56 -17.91
N GLU A 103 16.12 -14.72 -17.30
CA GLU A 103 17.48 -15.07 -16.86
C GLU A 103 18.48 -15.15 -18.01
N ALA A 104 18.03 -15.61 -19.18
CA ALA A 104 18.83 -15.67 -20.41
C ALA A 104 19.37 -14.30 -20.85
N GLU A 105 18.59 -13.22 -20.65
CA GLU A 105 19.02 -11.85 -20.98
C GLU A 105 19.95 -11.25 -19.92
N ARG A 106 19.91 -11.76 -18.68
CA ARG A 106 20.77 -11.30 -17.58
C ARG A 106 22.19 -11.84 -17.69
N GLN A 107 22.33 -13.10 -18.10
CA GLN A 107 23.63 -13.75 -18.28
C GLN A 107 24.48 -13.07 -19.36
N GLY A 108 23.86 -12.35 -20.31
CA GLY A 108 24.57 -11.56 -21.34
C GLY A 108 25.14 -10.23 -20.85
N LEU A 109 24.77 -9.77 -19.65
CA LEU A 109 25.24 -8.53 -19.02
C LEU A 109 26.23 -8.76 -17.87
N ASP A 110 26.44 -10.01 -17.46
CA ASP A 110 27.53 -10.41 -16.57
C ASP A 110 28.85 -10.39 -17.37
N ILE A 111 29.28 -9.18 -17.72
CA ILE A 111 30.69 -8.92 -17.97
C ILE A 111 31.37 -9.31 -16.65
N PRO A 112 32.22 -10.35 -16.60
CA PRO A 112 33.03 -10.57 -15.41
C PRO A 112 33.71 -9.25 -15.14
N LEU A 113 33.60 -8.74 -13.92
CA LEU A 113 34.36 -7.58 -13.46
C LEU A 113 35.85 -7.99 -13.53
N ALA A 114 36.39 -8.02 -14.74
CA ALA A 114 37.75 -8.34 -15.05
C ALA A 114 38.53 -7.20 -14.44
N VAL A 115 39.13 -7.53 -13.29
CA VAL A 115 40.23 -6.85 -12.62
C VAL A 115 40.83 -5.80 -13.52
N ALA A 116 40.52 -4.53 -13.26
CA ALA A 116 41.23 -3.44 -13.89
C ALA A 116 42.73 -3.65 -13.58
N PRO A 117 43.62 -3.67 -14.58
CA PRO A 117 45.05 -3.70 -14.31
C PRO A 117 45.44 -2.40 -13.59
N SER A 118 46.10 -2.57 -12.45
CA SER A 118 46.63 -1.49 -11.62
C SER A 118 47.44 -0.49 -12.46
N ALA A 119 46.98 0.75 -12.51
CA ALA A 119 47.80 1.89 -12.94
C ALA A 119 48.56 2.44 -11.71
N PRO A 120 49.82 2.90 -11.88
CA PRO A 120 50.74 3.15 -10.78
C PRO A 120 50.44 4.46 -10.04
N GLN A 121 50.74 4.44 -8.74
CA GLN A 121 50.69 5.58 -7.83
C GLN A 121 51.66 6.68 -8.29
N GLY A 122 51.12 7.88 -8.49
CA GLY A 122 51.85 9.14 -8.58
C GLY A 122 51.54 9.99 -7.35
N ASP A 123 52.58 10.22 -6.56
CA ASP A 123 52.64 11.01 -5.33
C ASP A 123 52.57 12.52 -5.63
N ALA A 124 51.81 13.30 -4.83
CA ALA A 124 52.07 14.70 -4.45
C ALA A 124 50.84 15.42 -3.84
N ALA A 125 50.75 15.36 -2.51
CA ALA A 125 50.61 16.47 -1.55
C ALA A 125 49.81 17.77 -1.84
N ARG A 126 49.00 18.12 -0.80
CA ARG A 126 48.72 19.46 -0.20
C ARG A 126 47.78 20.40 -0.98
N THR A 127 46.87 21.20 -0.40
CA THR A 127 46.69 21.77 0.95
C THR A 127 45.26 22.35 1.13
N SER A 128 44.75 22.27 2.37
CA SER A 128 44.13 23.31 3.21
C SER A 128 42.93 24.19 2.77
N ALA A 129 41.91 24.15 3.66
CA ALA A 129 41.25 25.28 4.36
C ALA A 129 40.10 26.11 3.72
N GLY A 130 39.12 26.43 4.59
CA GLY A 130 38.01 27.39 4.41
C GLY A 130 36.65 26.70 4.44
N SER A 131 35.95 26.55 5.57
CA SER A 131 35.29 27.56 6.42
C SER A 131 34.36 28.51 5.65
N VAL A 132 33.11 28.56 6.10
CA VAL A 132 32.17 29.71 6.17
C VAL A 132 30.80 29.52 5.49
N ARG A 133 29.78 29.60 6.38
CA ARG A 133 28.40 30.12 6.26
C ARG A 133 27.22 29.25 5.83
N SER A 134 26.38 29.01 6.82
CA SER A 134 24.92 28.87 6.80
C SER A 134 24.21 29.96 5.96
N PRO A 135 23.08 29.63 5.32
CA PRO A 135 22.06 30.60 4.94
C PRO A 135 21.02 30.76 6.05
N GLU A 136 20.85 32.02 6.46
CA GLU A 136 19.76 32.55 7.25
C GLU A 136 18.54 32.71 6.34
N GLN A 137 17.42 32.05 6.68
CA GLN A 137 16.12 32.25 6.03
C GLN A 137 15.09 32.56 7.13
N SER A 138 14.89 33.85 7.39
CA SER A 138 13.77 34.37 8.18
C SER A 138 12.68 34.82 7.21
N ALA A 139 11.56 34.10 7.20
CA ALA A 139 10.33 34.50 6.54
C ALA A 139 9.49 35.34 7.50
N ALA A 140 8.90 36.40 6.95
CA ALA A 140 8.08 37.38 7.63
C ALA A 140 6.57 37.03 7.53
N SER A 141 5.87 37.35 8.62
CA SER A 141 4.55 38.01 8.70
C SER A 141 3.24 37.33 8.25
N GLY A 142 2.21 37.51 9.09
CA GLY A 142 0.84 37.87 8.69
C GLY A 142 -0.25 36.91 9.18
N GLU A 143 -0.91 37.22 10.31
CA GLU A 143 -2.31 37.71 10.43
C GLU A 143 -3.40 36.61 10.28
N SER A 144 -4.16 36.23 11.32
CA SER A 144 -5.24 36.94 12.06
C SER A 144 -6.65 36.73 11.49
N SER A 145 -7.61 36.56 12.41
CA SER A 145 -9.09 36.58 12.29
C SER A 145 -9.77 35.23 12.03
N GLU A 146 -10.52 34.60 12.94
CA GLU A 146 -11.68 35.05 13.74
C GLU A 146 -12.95 35.24 12.89
N ALA A 147 -13.92 34.33 13.01
CA ALA A 147 -15.35 34.66 13.08
C ALA A 147 -16.23 33.41 13.34
N ARG A 148 -17.02 33.54 14.40
CA ARG A 148 -18.17 32.74 14.81
C ARG A 148 -19.34 32.91 13.82
N HIS A 149 -20.19 31.90 13.65
CA HIS A 149 -21.67 32.04 13.65
C HIS A 149 -22.39 30.68 13.51
N ASP A 150 -23.02 30.26 14.60
CA ASP A 150 -24.35 29.61 14.66
C ASP A 150 -25.42 30.76 14.66
N PRO A 151 -26.76 30.58 14.47
CA PRO A 151 -27.55 29.40 14.87
C PRO A 151 -28.80 29.01 14.01
N ALA A 152 -29.36 27.85 14.36
CA ALA A 152 -30.79 27.53 14.57
C ALA A 152 -31.80 27.25 13.41
N ARG A 153 -32.45 26.08 13.60
CA ARG A 153 -33.90 25.81 13.73
C ARG A 153 -34.63 25.03 12.60
N ALA A 154 -35.26 23.94 13.07
CA ALA A 154 -36.20 22.99 12.45
C ALA A 154 -37.62 23.59 12.23
N PRO A 155 -38.74 22.85 12.03
CA PRO A 155 -38.97 21.41 11.74
C PRO A 155 -40.04 21.17 10.61
N THR A 156 -40.42 19.91 10.38
CA THR A 156 -41.75 19.32 10.01
C THR A 156 -41.55 18.13 9.06
N ASP A 157 -42.39 17.12 8.93
CA ASP A 157 -43.34 16.36 9.76
C ASP A 157 -43.87 15.27 8.79
N SER A 158 -44.16 14.06 9.28
CA SER A 158 -45.04 13.06 8.64
C SER A 158 -44.56 12.41 7.31
N THR A 159 -44.81 11.14 6.97
CA THR A 159 -45.79 10.14 7.43
C THR A 159 -45.33 8.75 6.99
N ALA A 160 -45.61 7.74 7.81
CA ALA A 160 -45.42 6.32 7.51
C ALA A 160 -46.59 5.74 6.68
N SER A 161 -46.33 4.71 5.87
CA SER A 161 -47.18 3.49 5.85
C SER A 161 -46.56 2.29 5.12
N PRO A 162 -47.00 1.06 5.44
CA PRO A 162 -46.27 -0.19 5.24
C PRO A 162 -46.95 -1.16 4.24
N GLY A 163 -46.22 -2.22 3.86
CA GLY A 163 -46.81 -3.52 3.49
C GLY A 163 -46.54 -4.03 2.07
N GLN A 164 -45.71 -5.07 1.95
CA GLN A 164 -46.11 -6.46 1.63
C GLN A 164 -44.98 -7.29 0.96
N PRO A 165 -45.04 -8.63 1.11
CA PRO A 165 -43.87 -9.50 1.11
C PRO A 165 -43.64 -10.30 -0.18
N ALA A 166 -42.41 -10.81 -0.28
CA ALA A 166 -41.97 -12.07 -0.89
C ALA A 166 -42.67 -12.56 -2.17
N THR A 167 -41.94 -12.52 -3.28
CA THR A 167 -41.87 -13.69 -4.18
C THR A 167 -40.42 -13.96 -4.56
N SER A 168 -39.95 -15.11 -4.08
CA SER A 168 -38.79 -15.84 -4.54
C SER A 168 -38.92 -16.10 -6.04
N ARG A 169 -38.08 -15.45 -6.84
CA ARG A 169 -37.80 -15.85 -8.22
C ARG A 169 -36.34 -16.28 -8.29
N ALA A 170 -36.14 -17.59 -8.12
CA ALA A 170 -35.00 -18.28 -8.68
C ALA A 170 -35.01 -18.03 -10.19
N SER A 171 -34.14 -17.14 -10.65
CA SER A 171 -33.85 -16.93 -12.06
C SER A 171 -32.37 -17.19 -12.21
N SER A 172 -32.04 -18.17 -13.05
CA SER A 172 -30.71 -18.39 -13.61
C SER A 172 -30.34 -17.18 -14.46
N ILE A 173 -29.79 -16.16 -13.82
CA ILE A 173 -29.39 -14.90 -14.45
C ILE A 173 -27.92 -15.06 -14.83
N HIS A 174 -27.59 -14.84 -16.10
CA HIS A 174 -26.24 -14.50 -16.49
C HIS A 174 -25.82 -13.28 -15.65
N GLN A 175 -25.09 -13.52 -14.57
CA GLN A 175 -24.75 -12.51 -13.57
C GLN A 175 -23.97 -11.40 -14.24
N LYS A 176 -24.67 -10.31 -14.56
CA LYS A 176 -24.11 -9.15 -15.23
C LYS A 176 -23.45 -8.30 -14.16
N ILE A 177 -22.13 -8.11 -14.29
CA ILE A 177 -21.39 -7.19 -13.43
C ILE A 177 -22.06 -5.80 -13.47
N PRO A 178 -22.36 -5.18 -12.31
CA PRO A 178 -22.98 -3.86 -12.26
C PRO A 178 -22.21 -2.83 -13.10
N GLN A 179 -22.95 -2.01 -13.85
CA GLN A 179 -22.42 -0.96 -14.71
C GLN A 179 -22.52 0.41 -14.05
N LYS A 180 -21.81 1.39 -14.58
CA LYS A 180 -21.88 2.78 -14.14
C LYS A 180 -23.34 3.28 -14.15
N GLY A 181 -23.79 3.83 -13.02
CA GLY A 181 -25.15 4.29 -12.79
C GLY A 181 -26.07 3.26 -12.11
N ASP A 182 -25.66 1.98 -12.05
CA ASP A 182 -26.46 0.96 -11.38
C ASP A 182 -26.42 1.15 -9.86
N VAL A 183 -27.56 0.89 -9.22
CA VAL A 183 -27.71 0.90 -7.75
C VAL A 183 -27.93 -0.52 -7.26
N PHE A 184 -27.12 -0.96 -6.32
CA PHE A 184 -27.24 -2.30 -5.73
C PHE A 184 -27.03 -2.26 -4.21
N ARG A 185 -27.29 -3.40 -3.56
CA ARG A 185 -26.95 -3.61 -2.15
C ARG A 185 -25.75 -4.55 -2.08
N GLY A 186 -24.78 -4.20 -1.25
CA GLY A 186 -23.61 -5.02 -1.03
C GLY A 186 -23.28 -5.11 0.45
N LYS A 187 -22.64 -6.20 0.84
CA LYS A 187 -22.21 -6.40 2.23
C LYS A 187 -20.90 -5.67 2.47
N VAL A 188 -20.81 -4.89 3.54
CA VAL A 188 -19.56 -4.22 3.93
C VAL A 188 -18.58 -5.28 4.44
N LEU A 189 -17.42 -5.38 3.79
CA LEU A 189 -16.36 -6.31 4.14
C LEU A 189 -15.33 -5.69 5.10
N GLU A 190 -14.96 -4.43 4.86
CA GLU A 190 -13.91 -3.74 5.59
C GLU A 190 -14.23 -2.25 5.68
N VAL A 191 -14.00 -1.65 6.84
CA VAL A 191 -14.15 -0.20 7.06
C VAL A 191 -12.80 0.39 7.45
N GLY A 192 -12.22 1.19 6.56
CA GLY A 192 -11.00 1.95 6.83
C GLY A 192 -11.25 3.45 6.96
N GLU A 193 -10.23 4.19 7.37
CA GLU A 193 -10.27 5.66 7.45
C GLU A 193 -10.48 6.32 6.08
N LYS A 194 -9.95 5.71 5.01
CA LYS A 194 -9.94 6.29 3.66
C LYS A 194 -10.96 5.66 2.70
N ALA A 195 -11.46 4.48 3.00
CA ALA A 195 -12.39 3.76 2.14
C ALA A 195 -13.16 2.69 2.88
N VAL A 196 -14.34 2.36 2.35
CA VAL A 196 -15.17 1.23 2.75
C VAL A 196 -15.18 0.22 1.60
N VAL A 197 -14.89 -1.03 1.89
CA VAL A 197 -14.87 -2.13 0.92
C VAL A 197 -16.20 -2.87 1.00
N ILE A 198 -16.85 -3.06 -0.14
CA ILE A 198 -18.19 -3.63 -0.24
C ILE A 198 -18.16 -4.82 -1.19
N GLN A 199 -18.67 -5.97 -0.73
CA GLN A 199 -18.92 -7.14 -1.55
C GLN A 199 -20.12 -6.89 -2.45
N VAL A 200 -19.96 -7.17 -3.74
CA VAL A 200 -21.07 -7.17 -4.69
C VAL A 200 -21.82 -8.49 -4.53
N GLU A 201 -23.15 -8.42 -4.40
CA GLU A 201 -24.01 -9.60 -4.34
C GLU A 201 -23.73 -10.53 -5.51
N ASP A 202 -23.70 -11.83 -5.25
CA ASP A 202 -23.41 -12.89 -6.22
C ASP A 202 -21.99 -12.96 -6.80
N PHE A 203 -21.08 -12.08 -6.39
CA PHE A 203 -19.67 -12.14 -6.82
C PHE A 203 -18.72 -12.40 -5.64
N ASP A 204 -17.68 -13.19 -5.92
CA ASP A 204 -16.56 -13.32 -5.01
C ASP A 204 -15.79 -11.98 -4.96
N ALA A 205 -15.38 -11.57 -3.76
CA ALA A 205 -14.60 -10.35 -3.55
C ALA A 205 -13.28 -10.35 -4.35
N GLU A 206 -12.73 -11.53 -4.67
CA GLU A 206 -11.55 -11.69 -5.52
C GLU A 206 -11.82 -11.34 -6.99
N GLN A 207 -13.05 -11.54 -7.47
CA GLN A 207 -13.46 -11.28 -8.85
C GLN A 207 -14.02 -9.86 -9.01
N VAL A 208 -14.92 -9.44 -8.12
CA VAL A 208 -15.58 -8.13 -8.18
C VAL A 208 -15.65 -7.53 -6.78
N VAL A 209 -15.17 -6.31 -6.61
CA VAL A 209 -15.26 -5.59 -5.33
C VAL A 209 -15.70 -4.15 -5.54
N GLY A 210 -16.57 -3.68 -4.66
CA GLY A 210 -16.93 -2.29 -4.51
C GLY A 210 -15.96 -1.56 -3.58
N VAL A 211 -15.50 -0.39 -4.00
CA VAL A 211 -14.70 0.52 -3.15
C VAL A 211 -15.38 1.87 -3.11
N MET A 212 -15.78 2.28 -1.91
CA MET A 212 -16.37 3.59 -1.65
C MET A 212 -15.35 4.42 -0.88
N ARG A 213 -14.81 5.47 -1.50
CA ARG A 213 -13.78 6.31 -0.87
C ARG A 213 -14.43 7.27 0.12
N ALA A 214 -13.71 7.65 1.17
CA ALA A 214 -14.19 8.63 2.14
C ALA A 214 -14.70 9.92 1.46
N GLU A 215 -13.96 10.42 0.47
CA GLU A 215 -14.32 11.62 -0.33
C GLU A 215 -15.65 11.51 -1.09
N THR A 216 -16.15 10.29 -1.33
CA THR A 216 -17.45 10.06 -1.99
C THR A 216 -18.62 9.98 -0.99
N ILE A 217 -18.31 9.92 0.31
CA ILE A 217 -19.28 9.82 1.40
C ILE A 217 -19.54 11.23 1.94
N ALA A 218 -20.81 11.54 2.21
CA ALA A 218 -21.19 12.83 2.77
C ALA A 218 -20.46 13.08 4.12
N GLY A 219 -19.63 14.12 4.15
CA GLY A 219 -18.85 14.50 5.34
C GLY A 219 -17.55 13.71 5.53
N ASN A 220 -17.11 12.93 4.54
CA ASN A 220 -15.89 12.10 4.61
C ASN A 220 -15.88 11.09 5.76
N ASP A 221 -17.06 10.72 6.24
CA ASP A 221 -17.25 9.96 7.47
C ASP A 221 -17.59 8.49 7.16
N THR A 222 -16.57 7.63 7.27
CA THR A 222 -16.74 6.18 7.07
C THR A 222 -17.34 5.47 8.28
N SER A 223 -17.45 6.14 9.45
CA SER A 223 -17.93 5.52 10.70
C SER A 223 -19.40 5.09 10.67
N ARG A 224 -20.16 5.57 9.68
CA ARG A 224 -21.56 5.19 9.43
C ARG A 224 -21.70 3.77 8.88
N TYR A 225 -20.60 3.17 8.44
CA TYR A 225 -20.54 1.82 7.92
C TYR A 225 -19.93 0.90 8.96
N GLN A 226 -20.43 -0.32 9.03
CA GLN A 226 -19.91 -1.37 9.91
C GLN A 226 -19.75 -2.65 9.11
N GLU A 227 -18.70 -3.39 9.41
CA GLU A 227 -18.44 -4.67 8.78
C GLU A 227 -19.61 -5.64 9.00
N GLY A 228 -19.96 -6.40 7.97
CA GLY A 228 -21.09 -7.33 7.98
C GLY A 228 -22.45 -6.71 7.66
N ASN A 229 -22.62 -5.38 7.76
CA ASN A 229 -23.87 -4.72 7.43
C ASN A 229 -24.04 -4.50 5.91
N ASP A 230 -25.28 -4.36 5.47
CA ASP A 230 -25.58 -4.03 4.07
C ASP A 230 -25.48 -2.53 3.81
N ALA A 231 -24.85 -2.17 2.69
CA ALA A 231 -24.78 -0.80 2.18
C ALA A 231 -25.47 -0.72 0.82
N ARG A 232 -26.33 0.29 0.65
CA ARG A 232 -26.95 0.62 -0.64
C ARG A 232 -26.09 1.66 -1.36
N VAL A 233 -25.58 1.29 -2.52
CA VAL A 233 -24.54 2.03 -3.23
C VAL A 233 -24.86 2.17 -4.71
N GLU A 234 -24.34 3.23 -5.32
CA GLU A 234 -24.41 3.51 -6.76
C GLU A 234 -23.01 3.42 -7.36
N VAL A 235 -22.89 2.75 -8.50
CA VAL A 235 -21.63 2.63 -9.25
C VAL A 235 -21.32 3.95 -9.95
N ILE A 236 -20.19 4.56 -9.62
CA ILE A 236 -19.70 5.78 -10.30
C ILE A 236 -18.70 5.47 -11.42
N ASP A 237 -17.93 4.39 -11.28
CA ASP A 237 -16.96 3.95 -12.28
C ASP A 237 -16.68 2.45 -12.18
N VAL A 238 -16.21 1.85 -13.28
CA VAL A 238 -15.87 0.42 -13.37
C VAL A 238 -14.49 0.29 -13.98
N ARG A 239 -13.53 -0.26 -13.22
CA ARG A 239 -12.16 -0.48 -13.69
C ARG A 239 -11.76 -1.94 -13.57
N LYS A 240 -11.01 -2.45 -14.55
CA LYS A 240 -10.39 -3.78 -14.51
C LYS A 240 -8.93 -3.67 -14.10
N LYS A 241 -8.49 -4.50 -13.16
CA LYS A 241 -7.09 -4.62 -12.73
C LYS A 241 -6.71 -6.10 -12.71
N GLY A 242 -6.10 -6.56 -13.81
CA GLY A 242 -5.84 -7.98 -14.03
C GLY A 242 -7.15 -8.76 -14.19
N ALA A 243 -7.31 -9.84 -13.42
CA ALA A 243 -8.55 -10.64 -13.40
C ALA A 243 -9.67 -10.02 -12.54
N ARG A 244 -9.37 -8.97 -11.75
CA ARG A 244 -10.32 -8.38 -10.81
C ARG A 244 -10.99 -7.13 -11.37
N THR A 245 -12.29 -7.02 -11.18
CA THR A 245 -13.07 -5.81 -11.46
C THR A 245 -13.28 -5.03 -10.17
N ILE A 246 -12.99 -3.73 -10.20
CA ILE A 246 -13.19 -2.83 -9.07
C ILE A 246 -14.26 -1.81 -9.48
N LEU A 247 -15.34 -1.76 -8.70
CA LEU A 247 -16.39 -0.76 -8.84
C LEU A 247 -16.04 0.40 -7.91
N GLU A 248 -15.92 1.61 -8.44
CA GLU A 248 -15.92 2.80 -7.60
C GLU A 248 -17.37 3.15 -7.27
N LEU A 249 -17.64 3.42 -5.99
CA LEU A 249 -18.99 3.54 -5.46
C LEU A 249 -19.20 4.87 -4.74
N LYS A 250 -20.46 5.30 -4.69
CA LYS A 250 -20.94 6.35 -3.76
C LYS A 250 -22.21 5.88 -3.04
N PRO A 251 -22.60 6.51 -1.91
CA PRO A 251 -23.88 6.21 -1.26
C PRO A 251 -25.04 6.50 -2.22
N ALA A 252 -25.96 5.54 -2.39
CA ALA A 252 -27.10 5.74 -3.26
C ALA A 252 -28.07 6.78 -2.65
N PRO A 253 -28.68 7.67 -3.46
CA PRO A 253 -29.66 8.61 -2.96
C PRO A 253 -30.83 7.87 -2.31
N ARG A 254 -31.20 8.27 -1.08
CA ARG A 254 -32.43 7.81 -0.45
C ARG A 254 -33.59 8.29 -1.32
N LYS A 255 -34.50 7.40 -1.69
CA LYS A 255 -35.78 7.83 -2.27
C LYS A 255 -36.45 8.71 -1.21
N LYS A 256 -36.68 9.97 -1.56
CA LYS A 256 -37.53 10.88 -0.79
C LYS A 256 -38.97 10.41 -0.89
#